data_AF-A0A812DHC6-F1
#
_entry.id   AF-A0A812DHC6-F1
#
_cell.length_a   1.000
_cell.length_b   1.000
_cell.length_c   1.000
_cell.angle_alpha   90.00
_cell.angle_beta   90.00
_cell.angle_gamma   90.00
#
_symmetry.space_group_name_H-M   'P 1'
#
loop_
_entity.id
_entity.type
_entity.pdbx_description
1 polymer ?
#
loop_
_entity_poly.entity_id
_entity_poly.type
_entity_poly.pdbx_seq_one_letter_code
_entity_poly.pdbx_strand_id
1 'polypeptide(L)'
;MFFFLLLQELVKDVNEAVKKVEKGNYAFIHDQIVNEYYAGKNCDLLSHIQPIGDKTYAFAFPKGAPYRDYLNWALLKLKEDGDLDKLKKKWLTQNCTKHSERSSNNLAGATLRLKDMSGLFYVMGGSAAIATMFEFVRQIRLFLERKFKVFFFNYFYRVPLLF
;
A
#
# COMPACT_ATOMS: atom_id res chain seq x y z
N MET A 1 4.02 -21.00 29.71
CA MET A 1 2.96 -21.64 28.89
C MET A 1 2.94 -21.11 27.45
N PHE A 2 3.03 -19.79 27.21
CA PHE A 2 3.17 -19.21 25.85
C PHE A 2 4.42 -19.67 25.07
N PHE A 3 5.56 -19.82 25.74
CA PHE A 3 6.80 -20.29 25.10
C PHE A 3 6.74 -21.74 24.62
N PHE A 4 5.90 -22.58 25.22
CA PHE A 4 5.77 -24.00 24.88
C PHE A 4 4.86 -24.23 23.66
N LEU A 5 3.86 -23.37 23.45
CA LEU A 5 3.01 -23.38 22.26
C LEU A 5 3.79 -22.97 20.98
N LEU A 6 4.79 -22.10 21.12
CA LEU A 6 5.68 -21.69 20.02
C LEU A 6 6.56 -22.82 19.47
N LEU A 7 6.89 -23.83 20.29
CA LEU A 7 7.71 -24.96 19.86
C LEU A 7 6.94 -25.99 19.02
N GLN A 8 5.60 -25.96 19.05
CA GLN A 8 4.76 -26.96 18.39
C GLN A 8 4.49 -26.65 16.91
N GLU A 9 4.86 -25.46 16.43
CA GLU A 9 4.79 -25.06 15.01
C GLU A 9 6.15 -24.97 14.32
N LEU A 10 7.22 -25.48 14.93
CA LEU A 10 8.56 -25.31 14.38
C LEU A 10 8.73 -26.19 13.13
N VAL A 11 8.61 -25.56 11.97
CA VAL A 11 8.89 -26.19 10.70
C VAL A 11 10.39 -26.43 10.61
N LYS A 12 10.80 -27.67 10.36
CA LYS A 12 12.22 -28.05 10.28
C LYS A 12 12.90 -27.55 9.02
N ASP A 13 12.12 -27.35 7.95
CA ASP A 13 12.62 -26.92 6.64
C ASP A 13 12.08 -25.55 6.24
N VAL A 14 12.97 -24.68 5.77
CA VAL A 14 12.61 -23.32 5.36
C VAL A 14 11.68 -23.33 4.14
N ASN A 15 11.84 -24.27 3.20
CA ASN A 15 10.99 -24.32 2.01
C ASN A 15 9.55 -24.71 2.36
N GLU A 16 9.37 -25.60 3.33
CA GLU A 16 8.04 -25.97 3.82
C GLU A 16 7.39 -24.77 4.53
N ALA A 17 8.15 -24.00 5.31
CA ALA A 17 7.65 -22.79 5.96
C ALA A 17 7.21 -21.74 4.94
N VAL A 18 8.02 -21.50 3.89
CA VAL A 18 7.68 -20.56 2.81
C VAL A 18 6.40 -20.98 2.10
N LYS A 19 6.22 -22.27 1.79
CA LYS A 19 4.97 -22.79 1.20
C LYS A 19 3.75 -22.60 2.09
N LYS A 20 3.90 -22.61 3.41
CA LYS A 20 2.80 -22.32 4.34
C LYS A 20 2.45 -20.84 4.35
N VAL A 21 3.45 -19.96 4.32
CA VAL A 21 3.22 -18.51 4.19
C VAL A 21 2.49 -18.18 2.89
N GLU A 22 2.86 -18.82 1.77
CA GLU A 22 2.18 -18.63 0.47
C GLU A 22 0.71 -19.05 0.49
N LYS A 23 0.34 -20.05 1.29
CA LYS A 23 -1.06 -20.48 1.48
C LYS A 23 -1.88 -19.51 2.33
N GLY A 24 -1.24 -18.54 2.98
CA GLY A 24 -1.87 -17.55 3.85
C GLY A 24 -2.02 -18.01 5.31
N ASN A 25 -2.43 -17.08 6.18
CA ASN A 25 -2.65 -17.28 7.63
C ASN A 25 -1.44 -17.76 8.44
N TYR A 26 -0.22 -17.67 7.91
CA TYR A 26 1.00 -18.07 8.59
C TYR A 26 2.08 -17.00 8.45
N ALA A 27 2.76 -16.70 9.56
CA ALA A 27 3.89 -15.78 9.60
C ALA A 27 5.17 -16.56 9.92
N PHE A 28 6.16 -16.45 9.06
CA PHE A 28 7.46 -17.09 9.25
C PHE A 28 8.49 -16.07 9.71
N ILE A 29 9.11 -16.33 10.86
CA ILE A 29 10.15 -15.47 11.43
C ILE A 29 11.48 -16.21 11.29
N HIS A 30 12.39 -15.60 10.54
CA HIS A 30 13.74 -16.11 10.32
C HIS A 30 14.73 -14.96 10.19
N ASP A 31 16.01 -15.28 10.04
CA ASP A 31 17.05 -14.29 9.78
C ASP A 31 16.76 -13.46 8.52
N GLN A 32 17.13 -12.19 8.57
CA GLN A 32 16.81 -11.18 7.56
C GLN A 32 17.31 -11.58 6.17
N ILE A 33 18.54 -12.11 6.05
CA ILE A 33 19.12 -12.51 4.77
C ILE A 33 18.31 -13.62 4.09
N VAL A 34 17.81 -14.57 4.89
CA VAL A 34 16.99 -15.68 4.38
C VAL A 34 15.65 -15.14 3.90
N ASN A 35 15.01 -14.26 4.67
CA ASN A 35 13.76 -13.64 4.28
C ASN A 35 13.92 -12.77 3.02
N GLU A 36 15.00 -11.99 2.92
CA GLU A 36 15.33 -11.17 1.75
C GLU A 36 15.53 -12.04 0.51
N TYR A 37 16.19 -13.20 0.65
CA TYR A 37 16.38 -14.15 -0.45
C TYR A 37 15.06 -14.73 -1.00
N TYR A 38 14.17 -15.20 -0.11
CA TYR A 38 12.89 -15.77 -0.55
C TYR A 38 11.91 -14.70 -1.06
N ALA A 39 11.90 -13.51 -0.45
CA ALA A 39 11.12 -12.37 -0.96
C ALA A 39 11.64 -11.84 -2.30
N GLY A 40 12.95 -11.91 -2.55
CA GLY A 40 13.53 -11.56 -3.85
C GLY A 40 13.18 -12.55 -4.97
N LYS A 41 12.85 -13.80 -4.60
CA LYS A 41 12.38 -14.82 -5.56
C LYS A 41 10.88 -14.74 -5.81
N ASN A 42 10.09 -14.52 -4.76
CA ASN A 42 8.63 -14.52 -4.82
C ASN A 42 8.10 -13.14 -4.42
N CYS A 43 7.68 -12.36 -5.41
CA CYS A 43 7.27 -10.97 -5.20
C CYS A 43 5.90 -10.78 -4.52
N ASP A 44 5.20 -11.89 -4.26
CA ASP A 44 3.95 -11.92 -3.49
C ASP A 44 4.21 -12.02 -1.97
N LEU A 45 5.45 -12.35 -1.57
CA LEU A 45 5.86 -12.40 -0.16
C LEU A 45 6.33 -11.02 0.31
N LEU A 46 5.85 -10.61 1.48
CA LEU A 46 6.26 -9.38 2.14
C LEU A 46 7.22 -9.72 3.29
N SER A 47 8.47 -9.28 3.18
CA SER A 47 9.52 -9.50 4.19
C SER A 47 9.81 -8.27 5.08
N HIS A 48 9.19 -7.13 4.80
CA HIS A 48 9.62 -5.82 5.32
C HIS A 48 8.77 -5.31 6.50
N ILE A 49 8.44 -6.17 7.48
CA ILE A 49 7.65 -5.72 8.64
C ILE A 49 8.51 -4.90 9.63
N GLN A 50 9.82 -5.17 9.74
CA GLN A 50 10.90 -4.43 10.43
C GLN A 50 11.88 -5.45 11.05
N PRO A 51 13.21 -5.31 10.89
CA PRO A 51 14.17 -6.24 11.49
C PRO A 51 14.16 -6.10 13.03
N ILE A 52 14.08 -7.23 13.75
CA ILE A 52 13.99 -7.29 15.23
C ILE A 52 15.40 -7.27 15.87
N GLY A 53 16.43 -6.89 15.12
CA GLY A 53 17.80 -6.77 15.58
C GLY A 53 18.81 -7.09 14.49
N ASP A 54 20.05 -6.65 14.71
CA ASP A 54 21.15 -6.84 13.77
C ASP A 54 21.92 -8.12 14.10
N LYS A 55 21.99 -9.03 13.13
CA LYS A 55 22.82 -10.23 13.22
C LYS A 55 24.03 -10.08 12.31
N THR A 56 25.20 -10.44 12.83
CA THR A 56 26.46 -10.43 12.08
C THR A 56 26.95 -11.85 11.83
N TYR A 57 27.46 -12.09 10.63
CA TYR A 57 28.06 -13.36 10.23
C TYR A 57 29.58 -13.26 10.28
N ALA A 58 30.23 -14.33 10.71
CA ALA A 58 31.69 -14.40 10.80
C ALA A 58 32.19 -15.81 10.45
N PHE A 59 33.43 -15.88 9.96
CA PHE A 59 34.10 -17.15 9.73
C PHE A 59 34.72 -17.66 11.04
N ALA A 60 34.40 -18.89 11.42
CA ALA A 60 34.97 -19.55 12.59
C ALA A 60 36.19 -20.37 12.18
N PHE A 61 37.28 -20.22 12.94
CA PHE A 61 38.53 -20.95 12.73
C PHE A 61 38.98 -21.63 14.02
N PRO A 62 39.65 -22.79 13.96
CA PRO A 62 40.20 -23.43 15.14
C PRO A 62 41.23 -22.51 15.81
N LYS A 63 41.33 -22.60 17.14
CA LYS A 63 42.25 -21.78 17.92
C LYS A 63 43.69 -22.04 17.48
N GLY A 64 44.42 -20.97 17.16
CA GLY A 64 45.81 -21.05 16.68
C GLY A 64 45.96 -21.29 15.17
N ALA A 65 44.89 -21.19 14.38
CA ALA A 65 44.98 -21.28 12.93
C ALA A 65 45.93 -20.19 12.36
N PRO A 66 47.01 -20.56 11.64
CA PRO A 66 48.03 -19.62 11.15
C PRO A 66 47.51 -18.69 10.04
N TYR A 67 46.41 -19.07 9.37
CA TYR A 67 45.81 -18.32 8.27
C TYR A 67 44.73 -17.32 8.72
N ARG A 68 44.38 -17.29 10.01
CA ARG A 68 43.30 -16.45 10.54
C ARG A 68 43.54 -14.97 10.24
N ASP A 69 44.76 -14.50 10.49
CA ASP A 69 45.11 -13.07 10.35
C ASP A 69 45.15 -12.66 8.88
N TYR A 70 45.68 -13.52 8.01
CA TYR A 70 45.69 -13.31 6.57
C TYR A 70 44.28 -13.21 5.99
N LEU A 71 43.38 -14.14 6.36
CA LEU A 71 41.98 -14.12 5.90
C LEU A 71 41.22 -12.90 6.41
N ASN A 72 41.48 -12.48 7.65
CA ASN A 72 40.84 -11.29 8.20
C ASN A 72 41.26 -10.03 7.44
N TRP A 73 42.54 -9.91 7.09
CA TRP A 73 43.04 -8.80 6.27
C TRP A 73 42.46 -8.81 4.86
N ALA A 74 42.40 -9.98 4.20
CA ALA A 74 41.78 -10.12 2.89
C ALA A 74 40.28 -9.74 2.92
N LEU A 75 39.55 -10.12 3.98
CA LEU A 75 38.14 -9.76 4.14
C LEU A 75 37.95 -8.26 4.36
N LEU A 76 38.82 -7.62 5.14
CA LEU A 76 38.80 -6.15 5.33
C LEU A 76 39.02 -5.44 4.00
N LYS A 77 39.97 -5.90 3.19
CA LYS A 77 40.22 -5.35 1.86
C LYS A 77 39.00 -5.47 0.94
N LEU A 78 38.37 -6.65 0.89
CA LEU A 78 37.14 -6.87 0.11
C LEU A 78 35.96 -5.98 0.57
N LYS A 79 35.93 -5.63 1.86
CA LYS A 79 34.94 -4.69 2.41
C LYS A 79 35.25 -3.26 2.00
N GLU A 80 36.50 -2.83 2.08
CA GLU A 80 36.96 -1.49 1.69
C GLU A 80 36.78 -1.25 0.19
N ASP A 81 37.08 -2.25 -0.64
CA ASP A 81 36.90 -2.21 -2.10
C ASP A 81 35.42 -2.25 -2.52
N GLY A 82 34.49 -2.50 -1.58
CA GLY A 82 33.05 -2.61 -1.82
C GLY A 82 32.63 -3.86 -2.60
N ASP A 83 33.52 -4.83 -2.78
CA ASP A 83 33.24 -6.06 -3.51
C ASP A 83 32.24 -6.96 -2.77
N LEU A 84 32.23 -6.92 -1.44
CA LEU A 84 31.20 -7.58 -0.63
C LEU A 84 29.80 -7.06 -0.94
N ASP A 85 29.64 -5.74 -1.14
CA ASP A 85 28.34 -5.16 -1.47
C ASP A 85 27.90 -5.54 -2.88
N LYS A 86 28.84 -5.64 -3.83
CA LYS A 86 28.57 -6.15 -5.19
C LYS A 86 28.10 -7.61 -5.14
N LEU A 87 28.73 -8.45 -4.32
CA LEU A 87 28.32 -9.83 -4.12
C LEU A 87 26.94 -9.91 -3.45
N LYS A 88 26.70 -9.13 -2.39
CA LYS A 88 25.40 -9.05 -1.74
C LYS A 88 24.31 -8.70 -2.76
N LYS A 89 24.53 -7.65 -3.56
CA LYS A 89 23.60 -7.23 -4.60
C LYS A 89 23.39 -8.33 -5.65
N LYS A 90 24.46 -8.98 -6.11
CA LYS A 90 24.38 -10.04 -7.12
C LYS A 90 23.56 -11.25 -6.65
N TRP A 91 23.66 -11.62 -5.37
CA TRP A 91 23.04 -12.84 -4.85
C TRP A 91 21.69 -12.62 -4.16
N LEU A 92 21.46 -11.47 -3.52
CA LEU A 92 20.23 -11.15 -2.79
C LEU A 92 19.28 -10.24 -3.58
N THR A 93 19.77 -9.42 -4.51
CA THR A 93 18.89 -8.57 -5.32
C THR A 93 18.38 -9.35 -6.52
N GLN A 94 17.19 -9.93 -6.41
CA GLN A 94 16.47 -10.52 -7.54
C GLN A 94 15.16 -9.79 -7.82
N ASN A 95 15.06 -9.35 -9.08
CA ASN A 95 13.92 -9.29 -10.02
C ASN A 95 12.49 -9.01 -9.57
N CYS A 96 12.22 -8.52 -8.36
CA CYS A 96 10.94 -7.88 -8.07
C CYS A 96 10.90 -6.45 -8.63
N THR A 97 11.32 -6.26 -9.89
CA THR A 97 11.22 -5.01 -10.65
C THR A 97 9.79 -4.70 -11.09
N LYS A 98 8.81 -5.54 -10.73
CA LYS A 98 7.39 -5.38 -11.13
C LYS A 98 6.37 -5.38 -10.00
N HIS A 99 6.81 -5.53 -8.74
CA HIS A 99 5.90 -5.49 -7.58
C HIS A 99 6.09 -4.27 -6.68
N SER A 100 7.04 -3.39 -6.99
CA SER A 100 6.96 -2.00 -6.52
C SER A 100 5.87 -1.18 -7.23
N GLU A 101 4.96 -1.82 -7.97
CA GLU A 101 3.69 -1.21 -8.39
C GLU A 101 2.47 -1.91 -7.76
N ARG A 102 2.66 -2.99 -6.99
CA ARG A 102 1.55 -3.66 -6.26
C ARG A 102 1.71 -3.64 -4.76
N SER A 103 2.92 -3.77 -4.23
CA SER A 103 3.19 -3.60 -2.79
C SER A 103 3.75 -2.23 -2.43
N SER A 104 4.30 -1.47 -3.38
CA SER A 104 4.55 -0.03 -3.20
C SER A 104 3.27 0.80 -3.28
N ASN A 105 2.11 0.19 -3.52
CA ASN A 105 0.83 0.89 -3.35
C ASN A 105 0.43 1.03 -1.87
N ASN A 106 1.08 0.30 -0.96
CA ASN A 106 0.72 0.34 0.46
C ASN A 106 1.78 1.02 1.35
N LEU A 107 3.02 1.26 0.89
CA LEU A 107 4.06 1.78 1.80
C LEU A 107 5.01 2.86 1.23
N ALA A 108 5.17 3.03 -0.08
CA ALA A 108 5.97 4.14 -0.60
C ALA A 108 5.07 5.23 -1.17
N GLY A 109 4.76 6.21 -0.32
CA GLY A 109 4.18 7.51 -0.67
C GLY A 109 2.85 7.40 -1.41
N ALA A 110 1.76 7.70 -0.70
CA ALA A 110 0.41 7.87 -1.24
C ALA A 110 0.41 8.57 -2.61
N THR A 111 0.58 7.79 -3.68
CA THR A 111 0.41 8.27 -5.05
C THR A 111 -1.09 8.22 -5.21
N LEU A 112 -1.73 9.32 -4.80
CA LEU A 112 -3.18 9.50 -4.85
C LEU A 112 -3.65 9.17 -6.27
N ARG A 113 -4.15 7.94 -6.46
CA ARG A 113 -4.68 7.55 -7.76
C ARG A 113 -6.01 8.29 -7.93
N LEU A 114 -6.38 8.60 -9.17
CA LEU A 114 -7.69 9.20 -9.47
C LEU A 114 -8.86 8.40 -8.87
N LYS A 115 -8.67 7.10 -8.64
CA LYS A 115 -9.62 6.21 -7.95
C LYS A 115 -9.81 6.55 -6.48
N ASP A 116 -8.78 7.01 -5.78
CA ASP A 116 -8.83 7.37 -4.36
C ASP A 116 -9.48 8.75 -4.16
N MET A 117 -9.43 9.62 -5.19
CA MET A 117 -10.09 10.93 -5.21
C MET A 117 -11.51 10.91 -5.81
N SER A 118 -12.08 9.72 -6.09
CA SER A 118 -13.42 9.59 -6.67
C SER A 118 -14.50 10.27 -5.81
N GLY A 119 -14.32 10.29 -4.49
CA GLY A 119 -15.20 10.98 -3.54
C GLY A 119 -15.40 12.46 -3.86
N LEU A 120 -14.35 13.16 -4.31
CA LEU A 120 -14.43 14.59 -4.63
C LEU A 120 -15.32 14.84 -5.85
N PHE A 121 -15.25 13.97 -6.85
CA PHE A 121 -16.10 14.06 -8.04
C PHE A 121 -17.57 13.85 -7.69
N TYR A 122 -17.89 12.90 -6.79
CA TYR A 122 -19.26 12.71 -6.32
C TYR A 122 -19.78 13.91 -5.53
N VAL A 123 -18.97 14.50 -4.66
CA VAL A 123 -19.37 15.67 -3.85
C VAL A 123 -19.59 16.90 -4.74
N MET A 124 -18.67 17.19 -5.67
CA MET A 124 -18.81 18.33 -6.60
C MET A 124 -19.96 18.13 -7.58
N GLY A 125 -20.04 16.96 -8.22
CA GLY A 125 -21.11 16.66 -9.18
C GLY A 125 -22.50 16.63 -8.53
N GLY A 126 -22.60 16.02 -7.36
CA GLY A 126 -23.86 15.94 -6.60
C GLY A 126 -24.38 17.30 -6.17
N SER A 127 -23.51 18.16 -5.62
CA SER A 127 -23.91 19.51 -5.17
C SER A 127 -24.34 20.41 -6.33
N ALA A 128 -23.66 20.35 -7.48
CA ALA A 128 -24.06 21.10 -8.68
C ALA A 128 -25.45 20.66 -9.21
N ALA A 129 -25.72 19.35 -9.22
CA ALA A 129 -27.02 18.82 -9.63
C ALA A 129 -28.15 19.23 -8.67
N ILE A 130 -27.91 19.18 -7.36
CA ILE A 130 -28.92 19.56 -6.35
C ILE A 130 -29.19 21.07 -6.42
N ALA A 131 -28.15 21.90 -6.54
CA ALA A 131 -28.30 23.35 -6.62
C ALA A 131 -29.10 23.78 -7.86
N THR A 132 -28.79 23.20 -9.03
CA THR A 132 -29.53 23.48 -10.27
C THR A 132 -30.99 23.01 -10.19
N MET A 133 -31.24 21.84 -9.59
CA MET A 133 -32.60 21.33 -9.40
C MET A 133 -33.42 22.25 -8.47
N PHE A 134 -32.81 22.75 -7.38
CA PHE A 134 -33.48 23.65 -6.45
C PHE A 134 -33.88 24.99 -7.10
N GLU A 135 -32.98 25.60 -7.88
CA GLU A 135 -33.28 26.83 -8.62
C GLU A 135 -34.33 26.62 -9.71
N PHE A 136 -34.31 25.47 -10.39
CA PHE A 136 -35.32 25.14 -11.38
C PHE A 136 -36.72 25.01 -10.76
N VAL A 137 -36.83 24.34 -9.61
CA VAL A 137 -38.09 24.24 -8.85
C VAL A 137 -38.55 25.63 -8.39
N ARG A 138 -37.64 26.49 -7.93
CA ARG A 138 -37.96 27.87 -7.51
C ARG A 138 -38.46 28.70 -8.69
N GLN A 139 -37.81 28.63 -9.85
CA GLN A 139 -38.27 29.31 -11.07
C GLN A 139 -39.66 28.82 -11.49
N ILE A 140 -39.92 27.51 -11.43
CA ILE A 140 -41.24 26.96 -11.75
C ILE A 140 -42.32 27.48 -10.80
N ARG A 141 -42.07 27.48 -9.48
CA ARG A 141 -43.03 28.02 -8.49
C ARG A 141 -43.31 29.50 -8.71
N LEU A 142 -42.27 30.31 -8.91
CA LEU A 142 -42.41 31.75 -9.17
C LEU A 142 -43.11 32.04 -10.49
N PHE A 143 -42.89 31.22 -11.52
CA PHE A 143 -43.59 31.33 -12.80
C PHE A 143 -45.07 30.94 -12.66
N LEU A 144 -45.39 29.89 -11.91
CA LEU A 144 -46.76 29.51 -11.57
C LEU A 144 -47.46 30.61 -10.77
N GLU A 145 -46.83 31.15 -9.73
CA GLU A 145 -47.40 32.25 -8.94
C GLU A 145 -47.59 33.53 -9.77
N ARG A 146 -46.64 33.87 -10.65
CA ARG A 146 -46.79 35.00 -11.58
C ARG A 146 -47.91 34.77 -12.58
N LYS A 147 -48.02 33.59 -13.18
CA LYS A 147 -49.12 33.26 -14.08
C LYS A 147 -50.46 33.26 -13.36
N PHE A 148 -50.54 32.74 -12.14
CA PHE A 148 -51.76 32.75 -11.33
C PHE A 148 -52.16 34.19 -10.99
N LYS A 149 -51.24 35.04 -10.51
CA LYS A 149 -51.53 36.45 -10.23
C LYS A 149 -51.92 37.24 -11.48
N VAL A 150 -51.22 37.06 -12.61
CA VAL A 150 -51.57 37.75 -13.87
C VAL A 150 -52.92 37.25 -14.41
N PHE A 151 -53.20 35.95 -14.33
CA PHE A 151 -54.50 35.40 -14.71
C PHE A 151 -55.63 35.94 -13.81
N PHE A 152 -55.42 35.99 -12.49
CA PHE A 152 -56.40 36.53 -11.55
C PHE A 152 -56.61 38.04 -11.73
N PHE A 153 -55.54 38.80 -11.95
CA PHE A 153 -55.61 40.25 -12.18
C PHE A 153 -56.27 40.58 -13.52
N ASN A 154 -55.98 39.81 -14.58
CA ASN A 154 -56.61 39.96 -15.89
C ASN A 154 -58.06 39.46 -15.91
N TYR A 155 -58.43 38.51 -15.04
CA TYR A 155 -59.80 38.06 -14.83
C TYR A 155 -60.64 39.11 -14.06
N PHE A 156 -60.07 39.76 -13.05
CA PHE A 156 -60.79 40.76 -12.24
C PHE A 156 -60.94 42.12 -12.94
N TYR A 157 -59.97 42.55 -13.77
CA TYR A 157 -60.06 43.80 -14.54
C TYR A 157 -60.87 43.71 -15.85
N ARG A 158 -61.38 42.52 -16.20
CA ARG A 158 -62.18 42.28 -17.41
C ARG A 158 -63.65 41.97 -17.10
N VAL A 159 -64.18 42.48 -15.99
CA VAL A 159 -65.63 42.60 -15.79
C VAL A 159 -65.97 44.10 -15.92
N PRO A 160 -66.36 44.58 -17.11
CA PRO A 160 -66.91 45.91 -17.22
C PRO A 160 -68.28 45.91 -16.58
N LEU A 161 -68.55 46.94 -15.77
CA LEU A 161 -69.88 47.39 -15.37
C LEU A 161 -70.89 47.18 -16.51
N LEU A 162 -71.81 46.23 -16.33
CA LEU A 162 -73.05 46.15 -17.08
C LEU A 162 -74.15 45.73 -16.11
N PHE A 163 -74.93 46.75 -15.74
CA PHE A 163 -76.09 46.81 -14.85
C PHE A 163 -75.85 46.63 -13.35
#